data_AF-A0A1I2SWG5-F1
#
_entry.id   AF-A0A1I2SWG5-F1
#
_cell.length_a   1.000
_cell.length_b   1.000
_cell.length_c   1.000
_cell.angle_alpha   90.00
_cell.angle_beta   90.00
_cell.angle_gamma   90.00
#
_symmetry.space_group_name_H-M   'P 1'
#
loop_
_entity.id
_entity.type
_entity.pdbx_description
1 polymer ?
#
loop_
_entity_poly.entity_id
_entity_poly.type
_entity_poly.pdbx_seq_one_letter_code
_entity_poly.pdbx_strand_id
1 'polypeptide(L)'
;MFKKLTIVLLLLLIVFSVAACADKDAGVVTNLSEQSEEKTVMASEKEGHLDNSEGENPEATAAGDSRETAAARDKEDTASAGASDKEPVAADNKEPPQEQAGVSLDRELYKGYQGPVQGEIKYQEGTPADANSGSYQATGDIESPYQVNLVVTQNYGHTKMFGRKVGLVKDEVGMEVMFRNLDIQTAYGGGFVNAINGVESKYTFYTGAERKKLDWFYWVNGILAPVGVAEYRPQPGDEIWWDYHNWDVTMFIPAVIGSYPQPFKSGFWGKNPGTVIMYTEPFKEGAQKLKQSLLEQGVKEIDVAAYNPSVLENPDKYYILLGTWGELSADSESLQKTNLKGKFIGVYIKFADGKMQALNLQGQTVKTFDDTAGAIYAFAPGIGSVKPTWLVTGTGNAGVQSALDVLLDDPSSITQFFGAVVTKNGVENVPFMN
;
A
#
# COMPACT_ATOMS: atom_id res chain seq x y z
N MET A 1 -25.02 64.84 37.64
CA MET A 1 -24.03 64.20 38.54
C MET A 1 -24.64 62.94 39.12
N PHE A 2 -23.99 61.78 38.92
CA PHE A 2 -24.02 60.53 39.73
C PHE A 2 -25.39 59.92 40.11
N LYS A 3 -25.69 58.62 40.00
CA LYS A 3 -24.94 57.42 39.61
C LYS A 3 -25.98 56.27 39.39
N LYS A 4 -25.53 55.22 38.71
CA LYS A 4 -26.19 54.01 38.20
C LYS A 4 -26.76 53.02 39.25
N LEU A 5 -27.42 51.99 38.69
CA LEU A 5 -27.50 50.54 39.07
C LEU A 5 -28.82 50.13 39.77
N THR A 6 -29.56 49.05 39.47
CA THR A 6 -29.26 47.68 38.99
C THR A 6 -30.60 46.93 38.67
N ILE A 7 -30.54 45.68 38.13
CA ILE A 7 -31.53 44.55 38.19
C ILE A 7 -32.36 44.34 36.90
N VAL A 8 -32.06 43.38 36.00
CA VAL A 8 -32.22 41.89 36.01
C VAL A 8 -33.60 41.41 35.53
N LEU A 9 -33.57 40.74 34.36
CA LEU A 9 -34.30 39.53 33.91
C LEU A 9 -35.85 39.48 33.93
N LEU A 10 -36.46 39.30 32.76
CA LEU A 10 -37.63 38.44 32.61
C LEU A 10 -37.72 37.85 31.17
N LEU A 11 -37.61 36.52 31.09
CA LEU A 11 -37.96 35.69 29.94
C LEU A 11 -39.48 35.61 29.79
N LEU A 12 -39.99 35.81 28.57
CA LEU A 12 -41.22 35.16 28.10
C LEU A 12 -41.26 35.25 26.58
N LEU A 13 -41.00 34.14 25.88
CA LEU A 13 -41.34 34.05 24.45
C LEU A 13 -41.98 32.70 24.14
N ILE A 14 -43.17 32.88 23.59
CA ILE A 14 -44.27 31.96 23.35
C ILE A 14 -43.89 30.89 22.31
N VAL A 15 -44.22 29.64 22.63
CA VAL A 15 -44.20 28.51 21.70
C VAL A 15 -45.41 28.63 20.77
N PHE A 16 -45.17 28.73 19.46
CA PHE A 16 -46.17 28.45 18.43
C PHE A 16 -45.70 27.25 17.60
N SER A 17 -46.37 26.12 17.82
CA SER A 17 -46.28 24.94 16.96
C SER A 17 -47.24 25.11 15.79
N VAL A 18 -46.71 25.16 14.56
CA VAL A 18 -47.46 24.80 13.35
C VAL A 18 -46.54 23.97 12.47
N ALA A 19 -46.90 22.70 12.31
CA ALA A 19 -46.29 21.78 11.37
C ALA A 19 -46.91 21.98 9.98
N ALA A 20 -46.08 22.08 8.94
CA ALA A 20 -46.44 21.71 7.57
C ALA A 20 -45.18 21.48 6.72
N CYS A 21 -44.99 20.20 6.38
CA CYS A 21 -44.17 19.55 5.36
C CYS A 21 -43.11 20.37 4.59
N ALA A 22 -41.85 19.98 4.76
CA ALA A 22 -40.80 20.17 3.76
C ALA A 22 -40.03 18.85 3.64
N ASP A 23 -40.05 18.27 2.43
CA ASP A 23 -39.14 17.21 1.99
C ASP A 23 -37.70 17.66 2.24
N LYS A 24 -36.99 16.93 3.09
CA LYS A 24 -35.56 17.12 3.35
C LYS A 24 -34.93 15.76 3.50
N ASP A 25 -34.32 15.28 2.44
CA ASP A 25 -33.21 14.34 2.51
C ASP A 25 -32.19 14.67 1.41
N ALA A 26 -31.43 15.73 1.67
CA ALA A 26 -30.10 15.93 1.14
C ALA A 26 -29.19 16.09 2.36
N GLY A 27 -28.67 14.95 2.84
CA GLY A 27 -27.70 14.95 3.94
C GLY A 27 -26.43 15.68 3.52
N VAL A 28 -26.16 16.81 4.15
CA VAL A 28 -24.87 17.50 4.02
C VAL A 28 -23.85 16.69 4.81
N VAL A 29 -22.90 16.06 4.11
CA VAL A 29 -21.74 15.40 4.75
C VAL A 29 -20.81 16.50 5.25
N THR A 30 -20.66 16.64 6.57
CA THR A 30 -19.68 17.54 7.20
C THR A 30 -18.70 16.71 8.02
N ASN A 31 -17.41 17.07 7.97
CA ASN A 31 -16.34 16.42 8.73
C ASN A 31 -16.34 16.81 10.23
N LEU A 32 -17.51 17.05 10.83
CA LEU A 32 -17.63 17.54 12.20
C LEU A 32 -18.03 16.41 13.14
N SER A 33 -17.05 15.87 13.85
CA SER A 33 -17.27 15.00 15.02
C SER A 33 -17.80 15.82 16.20
N GLU A 34 -18.85 15.33 16.87
CA GLU A 34 -19.27 15.82 18.18
C GLU A 34 -18.18 15.55 19.25
N GLN A 35 -17.96 16.55 20.10
CA GLN A 35 -16.87 16.64 21.08
C GLN A 35 -16.97 15.62 22.24
N SER A 36 -15.82 15.20 22.77
CA SER A 36 -15.63 15.08 24.22
C SER A 36 -14.19 15.40 24.67
N GLU A 37 -14.13 16.46 25.48
CA GLU A 37 -13.25 16.80 26.61
C GLU A 37 -11.72 16.95 26.48
N GLU A 38 -11.32 18.21 26.72
CA GLU A 38 -9.99 18.76 27.01
C GLU A 38 -9.21 18.03 28.12
N LYS A 39 -7.91 17.84 27.88
CA LYS A 39 -6.91 17.94 28.95
C LYS A 39 -5.68 18.69 28.45
N THR A 40 -5.58 19.94 28.89
CA THR A 40 -4.48 20.88 28.68
C THR A 40 -3.17 20.35 29.27
N VAL A 41 -2.09 20.33 28.47
CA VAL A 41 -0.71 20.42 28.99
C VAL A 41 0.07 21.40 28.12
N MET A 42 0.61 22.42 28.78
CA MET A 42 1.35 23.56 28.27
C MET A 42 2.60 23.16 27.45
N ALA A 43 2.81 23.78 26.29
CA ALA A 43 4.12 23.88 25.66
C ALA A 43 4.53 25.36 25.63
N SER A 44 5.61 25.68 26.34
CA SER A 44 6.23 27.00 26.36
C SER A 44 7.04 27.23 25.09
N GLU A 45 6.78 28.36 24.43
CA GLU A 45 7.63 28.96 23.40
C GLU A 45 9.05 29.21 23.93
N LYS A 46 10.05 28.90 23.11
CA LYS A 46 11.30 29.64 23.07
C LYS A 46 11.75 29.79 21.62
N GLU A 47 11.62 31.01 21.14
CA GLU A 47 12.31 31.51 19.96
C GLU A 47 13.83 31.43 20.15
N GLY A 48 14.53 31.08 19.07
CA GLY A 48 15.99 31.01 19.01
C GLY A 48 16.48 31.07 17.57
N HIS A 49 16.55 32.31 17.06
CA HIS A 49 17.52 32.84 16.10
C HIS A 49 18.30 31.85 15.19
N LEU A 50 18.02 31.90 13.89
CA LEU A 50 18.81 31.30 12.83
C LEU A 50 20.04 32.17 12.55
N ASP A 51 21.24 31.57 12.63
CA ASP A 51 22.43 32.09 11.97
C ASP A 51 23.07 30.97 11.13
N ASN A 52 23.52 31.36 9.94
CA ASN A 52 24.03 30.50 8.88
C ASN A 52 25.46 30.03 9.19
N SER A 53 25.76 28.76 8.93
CA SER A 53 27.06 28.41 8.34
C SER A 53 27.00 27.04 7.66
N GLU A 54 27.53 27.03 6.44
CA GLU A 54 27.78 25.88 5.59
C GLU A 54 28.80 24.93 6.25
N GLY A 55 28.63 23.63 6.05
CA GLY A 55 29.55 22.60 6.55
C GLY A 55 29.50 21.36 5.66
N GLU A 56 30.60 21.16 4.95
CA GLU A 56 30.85 20.17 3.92
C GLU A 56 30.87 18.71 4.41
N ASN A 57 30.65 17.85 3.42
CA ASN A 57 30.78 16.40 3.35
C ASN A 57 32.15 15.86 3.86
N PRO A 58 32.24 14.66 4.47
CA PRO A 58 33.50 13.95 4.55
C PRO A 58 33.48 12.67 3.70
N GLU A 59 34.34 12.67 2.67
CA GLU A 59 34.88 11.48 2.02
C GLU A 59 35.90 10.79 2.96
N ALA A 60 35.76 9.47 3.13
CA ALA A 60 36.75 8.63 3.80
C ALA A 60 37.82 8.20 2.78
N THR A 61 39.06 8.65 3.00
CA THR A 61 40.25 8.26 2.25
C THR A 61 41.02 7.14 2.97
N ALA A 62 41.65 6.32 2.14
CA ALA A 62 42.25 5.04 2.44
C ALA A 62 43.52 5.10 3.32
N ALA A 63 43.74 3.96 3.97
CA ALA A 63 44.88 3.62 4.80
C ALA A 63 46.21 3.61 4.04
N GLY A 64 47.29 3.96 4.76
CA GLY A 64 48.66 3.80 4.35
C GLY A 64 49.56 3.32 5.50
N ASP A 65 50.37 2.32 5.15
CA ASP A 65 51.67 1.95 5.70
C ASP A 65 51.77 1.13 7.01
N SER A 66 52.18 -0.14 6.85
CA SER A 66 53.30 -0.67 7.64
C SER A 66 53.96 -1.88 6.95
N ARG A 67 55.11 -1.57 6.33
CA ARG A 67 56.40 -2.30 6.31
C ARG A 67 56.45 -3.84 6.25
N GLU A 68 57.09 -4.28 5.16
CA GLU A 68 57.82 -5.54 4.98
C GLU A 68 58.90 -5.80 6.05
N THR A 69 59.07 -7.07 6.42
CA THR A 69 60.39 -7.68 6.66
C THR A 69 60.43 -9.05 5.98
N ALA A 70 61.57 -9.33 5.36
CA ALA A 70 61.81 -10.47 4.48
C ALA A 70 62.73 -11.54 5.12
N ALA A 71 62.70 -12.72 4.49
CA ALA A 71 63.71 -13.82 4.51
C ALA A 71 63.68 -14.75 5.75
N ALA A 72 63.94 -16.06 5.67
CA ALA A 72 64.53 -16.91 4.64
C ALA A 72 64.08 -18.38 4.80
N ARG A 73 64.49 -19.20 3.82
CA ARG A 73 64.18 -20.60 3.49
C ARG A 73 64.78 -21.65 4.44
N ASP A 74 64.17 -22.84 4.48
CA ASP A 74 64.77 -24.19 4.30
C ASP A 74 63.63 -25.24 4.37
N LYS A 75 63.27 -25.98 3.29
CA LYS A 75 63.86 -27.18 2.67
C LYS A 75 63.35 -28.51 3.26
N GLU A 76 62.77 -29.32 2.34
CA GLU A 76 62.80 -30.80 2.21
C GLU A 76 62.19 -31.60 3.38
N ASP A 77 61.14 -32.42 3.23
CA ASP A 77 60.85 -33.56 2.35
C ASP A 77 60.52 -34.72 3.30
N THR A 78 59.37 -35.37 3.13
CA THR A 78 59.25 -36.85 2.98
C THR A 78 57.80 -37.34 3.22
N ALA A 79 57.27 -37.97 2.17
CA ALA A 79 56.54 -39.26 2.12
C ALA A 79 55.46 -39.55 3.18
N SER A 80 54.18 -39.71 2.83
CA SER A 80 53.53 -40.73 1.96
C SER A 80 52.92 -41.91 2.74
N ALA A 81 51.64 -42.13 2.42
CA ALA A 81 50.89 -43.39 2.38
C ALA A 81 50.38 -44.05 3.67
N GLY A 82 49.09 -44.41 3.62
CA GLY A 82 48.51 -45.43 4.49
C GLY A 82 46.97 -45.39 4.54
N ALA A 83 46.32 -45.91 3.50
CA ALA A 83 44.88 -46.16 3.44
C ALA A 83 44.41 -47.18 4.50
N SER A 84 43.15 -47.07 4.95
CA SER A 84 42.28 -48.25 5.06
C SER A 84 40.81 -47.86 5.13
N ASP A 85 40.04 -48.48 4.24
CA ASP A 85 38.59 -48.57 4.22
C ASP A 85 37.96 -48.96 5.56
N LYS A 86 36.77 -48.41 5.82
CA LYS A 86 35.65 -49.11 6.46
C LYS A 86 34.36 -48.29 6.33
N GLU A 87 33.51 -48.72 5.41
CA GLU A 87 32.06 -48.51 5.51
C GLU A 87 31.53 -49.00 6.86
N PRO A 88 30.44 -48.39 7.34
CA PRO A 88 29.34 -49.22 7.78
C PRO A 88 28.01 -48.80 7.16
N VAL A 89 27.46 -49.75 6.39
CA VAL A 89 26.09 -50.27 6.45
C VAL A 89 24.99 -49.31 6.87
N ALA A 90 24.15 -48.99 5.89
CA ALA A 90 22.84 -48.36 6.03
C ALA A 90 21.96 -49.11 7.05
N ALA A 91 21.52 -48.39 8.07
CA ALA A 91 20.34 -48.75 8.85
C ALA A 91 19.19 -47.86 8.38
N ASP A 92 18.30 -48.45 7.59
CA ASP A 92 17.02 -47.88 7.15
C ASP A 92 16.06 -47.84 8.36
N ASN A 93 16.26 -46.85 9.23
CA ASN A 93 15.27 -46.47 10.23
C ASN A 93 14.37 -45.40 9.59
N LYS A 94 13.42 -45.83 8.76
CA LYS A 94 12.23 -45.02 8.50
C LYS A 94 11.42 -44.98 9.79
N GLU A 95 11.65 -43.93 10.59
CA GLU A 95 10.59 -43.42 11.46
C GLU A 95 9.33 -43.23 10.59
N PRO A 96 8.15 -43.65 11.05
CA PRO A 96 6.91 -43.27 10.39
C PRO A 96 6.88 -41.73 10.30
N PRO A 97 6.27 -41.13 9.27
CA PRO A 97 6.16 -39.67 9.20
C PRO A 97 5.58 -39.21 10.52
N GLN A 98 6.37 -38.47 11.32
CA GLN A 98 5.80 -37.75 12.44
C GLN A 98 4.80 -36.80 11.81
N GLU A 99 3.53 -37.13 11.96
CA GLU A 99 2.42 -36.21 11.75
C GLU A 99 2.82 -34.96 12.54
N GLN A 100 3.28 -33.91 11.84
CA GLN A 100 3.86 -32.73 12.49
C GLN A 100 2.80 -32.19 13.45
N ALA A 101 2.97 -32.48 14.73
CA ALA A 101 2.03 -32.12 15.77
C ALA A 101 1.91 -30.60 15.74
N GLY A 102 0.71 -30.09 15.46
CA GLY A 102 0.49 -28.66 15.34
C GLY A 102 0.86 -27.96 16.66
N VAL A 103 1.42 -26.76 16.56
CA VAL A 103 1.72 -25.92 17.71
C VAL A 103 0.41 -25.26 18.14
N SER A 104 0.06 -25.36 19.42
CA SER A 104 -1.07 -24.62 19.97
C SER A 104 -0.60 -23.32 20.60
N LEU A 105 -1.10 -22.20 20.08
CA LEU A 105 -0.91 -20.86 20.64
C LEU A 105 -2.28 -20.22 20.85
N ASP A 106 -2.52 -19.66 22.02
CA ASP A 106 -3.78 -18.98 22.36
C ASP A 106 -5.06 -19.78 22.06
N ARG A 107 -5.01 -21.11 22.26
CA ARG A 107 -6.10 -22.07 21.98
C ARG A 107 -6.41 -22.28 20.49
N GLU A 108 -5.58 -21.76 19.61
CA GLU A 108 -5.61 -22.03 18.18
C GLU A 108 -4.56 -23.10 17.83
N LEU A 109 -4.77 -23.81 16.72
CA LEU A 109 -3.86 -24.85 16.25
C LEU A 109 -3.22 -24.42 14.93
N TYR A 110 -1.89 -24.44 14.89
CA TYR A 110 -1.10 -24.12 13.70
C TYR A 110 -0.27 -25.33 13.28
N LYS A 111 -0.60 -25.95 12.14
CA LYS A 111 0.18 -27.10 11.65
C LYS A 111 1.30 -26.65 10.72
N GLY A 112 2.45 -27.29 10.85
CA GLY A 112 3.67 -26.91 10.12
C GLY A 112 4.39 -25.67 10.69
N TYR A 113 3.82 -25.00 11.69
CA TYR A 113 4.46 -23.85 12.32
C TYR A 113 5.65 -24.29 13.18
N GLN A 114 6.85 -23.80 12.85
CA GLN A 114 8.11 -24.17 13.51
C GLN A 114 8.55 -23.16 14.59
N GLY A 115 7.66 -22.24 15.00
CA GLY A 115 7.97 -21.14 15.89
C GLY A 115 8.21 -19.81 15.15
N PRO A 116 8.45 -18.71 15.90
CA PRO A 116 8.69 -17.40 15.31
C PRO A 116 9.87 -17.45 14.36
N VAL A 117 9.69 -16.95 13.14
CA VAL A 117 10.80 -16.85 12.19
C VAL A 117 11.54 -15.56 12.51
N GLN A 118 12.55 -15.65 13.36
CA GLN A 118 13.42 -14.53 13.69
C GLN A 118 14.75 -14.68 12.95
N GLY A 119 15.10 -13.66 12.17
CA GLY A 119 16.42 -13.59 11.57
C GLY A 119 16.52 -12.47 10.55
N GLU A 120 17.43 -11.54 10.77
CA GLU A 120 17.94 -10.71 9.69
C GLU A 120 18.70 -11.63 8.73
N ILE A 121 18.11 -11.95 7.58
CA ILE A 121 18.87 -12.51 6.47
C ILE A 121 19.55 -11.32 5.80
N LYS A 122 20.76 -10.99 6.28
CA LYS A 122 21.53 -9.87 5.74
C LYS A 122 21.85 -10.12 4.27
N TYR A 123 21.48 -9.17 3.43
CA TYR A 123 22.02 -9.10 2.09
C TYR A 123 23.55 -9.03 2.16
N GLN A 124 24.23 -9.87 1.38
CA GLN A 124 25.68 -9.85 1.25
C GLN A 124 26.06 -8.92 0.10
N GLU A 125 26.58 -7.74 0.44
CA GLU A 125 27.04 -6.76 -0.55
C GLU A 125 28.05 -7.37 -1.52
N GLY A 126 27.88 -7.06 -2.81
CA GLY A 126 28.70 -7.61 -3.89
C GLY A 126 28.31 -9.02 -4.36
N THR A 127 27.29 -9.65 -3.77
CA THR A 127 26.76 -10.94 -4.23
C THR A 127 25.33 -10.78 -4.75
N PRO A 128 25.04 -11.17 -6.01
CA PRO A 128 23.68 -11.13 -6.55
C PRO A 128 22.66 -11.87 -5.69
N ALA A 129 21.47 -11.29 -5.49
CA ALA A 129 20.44 -11.88 -4.64
C ALA A 129 20.02 -13.30 -5.08
N ASP A 130 20.01 -13.60 -6.38
CA ASP A 130 19.68 -14.93 -6.90
C ASP A 130 20.66 -16.02 -6.43
N ALA A 131 21.96 -15.70 -6.35
CA ALA A 131 22.98 -16.59 -5.80
C ALA A 131 22.76 -16.85 -4.30
N ASN A 132 22.33 -15.83 -3.55
CA ASN A 132 22.02 -15.93 -2.13
C ASN A 132 20.71 -16.71 -1.87
N SER A 133 19.71 -16.60 -2.75
CA SER A 133 18.41 -17.28 -2.59
C SER A 133 18.52 -18.81 -2.53
N GLY A 134 19.59 -19.41 -3.09
CA GLY A 134 19.84 -20.85 -2.94
C GLY A 134 20.09 -21.31 -1.50
N SER A 135 20.59 -20.42 -0.63
CA SER A 135 20.87 -20.70 0.79
C SER A 135 19.79 -20.20 1.76
N TYR A 136 18.88 -19.34 1.31
CA TYR A 136 17.88 -18.66 2.14
C TYR A 136 16.47 -18.97 1.63
N GLN A 137 16.06 -20.22 1.84
CA GLN A 137 14.75 -20.70 1.38
C GLN A 137 13.65 -20.40 2.40
N ALA A 138 12.49 -20.05 1.88
CA ALA A 138 11.25 -19.97 2.65
C ALA A 138 11.02 -21.25 3.47
N THR A 139 10.66 -21.10 4.75
CA THR A 139 10.48 -22.26 5.65
C THR A 139 9.21 -23.06 5.39
N GLY A 140 8.29 -22.50 4.60
CA GLY A 140 7.03 -23.12 4.20
C GLY A 140 5.81 -22.45 4.84
N ASP A 141 4.73 -22.43 4.06
CA ASP A 141 3.40 -22.00 4.51
C ASP A 141 2.89 -22.92 5.63
N ILE A 142 1.94 -22.41 6.43
CA ILE A 142 1.36 -23.13 7.58
C ILE A 142 -0.15 -23.30 7.41
N GLU A 143 -0.70 -24.38 7.98
CA GLU A 143 -2.15 -24.46 8.16
C GLU A 143 -2.53 -23.61 9.37
N SER A 144 -3.36 -22.60 9.14
CA SER A 144 -3.83 -21.68 10.17
C SER A 144 -5.33 -21.38 10.00
N PRO A 145 -6.08 -21.16 11.09
CA PRO A 145 -7.45 -20.61 11.02
C PRO A 145 -7.49 -19.18 10.47
N TYR A 146 -6.36 -18.47 10.47
CA TYR A 146 -6.22 -17.12 9.93
C TYR A 146 -5.35 -17.14 8.67
N GLN A 147 -5.72 -16.34 7.67
CA GLN A 147 -4.98 -16.27 6.41
C GLN A 147 -4.88 -14.83 5.92
N VAL A 148 -3.86 -14.54 5.15
CA VAL A 148 -3.73 -13.31 4.35
C VAL A 148 -3.50 -13.66 2.88
N ASN A 149 -3.82 -12.75 1.98
CA ASN A 149 -3.42 -12.85 0.58
C ASN A 149 -2.04 -12.19 0.44
N LEU A 150 -1.00 -12.98 0.17
CA LEU A 150 0.34 -12.48 -0.10
C LEU A 150 0.58 -12.49 -1.60
N VAL A 151 0.87 -11.31 -2.17
CA VAL A 151 1.05 -11.11 -3.61
C VAL A 151 2.38 -10.41 -3.86
N VAL A 152 3.11 -10.88 -4.87
CA VAL A 152 4.36 -10.26 -5.32
C VAL A 152 4.30 -10.09 -6.83
N THR A 153 4.49 -8.86 -7.30
CA THR A 153 4.50 -8.50 -8.72
C THR A 153 5.74 -7.68 -9.08
N GLN A 154 5.95 -7.49 -10.37
CA GLN A 154 6.87 -6.49 -10.90
C GLN A 154 6.12 -5.60 -11.89
N ASN A 155 6.74 -4.46 -12.16
CA ASN A 155 6.33 -3.55 -13.21
C ASN A 155 4.88 -3.11 -13.01
N TYR A 156 4.55 -2.56 -11.85
CA TYR A 156 3.22 -2.01 -11.58
C TYR A 156 2.10 -3.05 -11.77
N GLY A 157 2.33 -4.27 -11.28
CA GLY A 157 1.36 -5.36 -11.38
C GLY A 157 1.28 -6.07 -12.74
N HIS A 158 2.08 -5.67 -13.75
CA HIS A 158 2.06 -6.30 -15.07
C HIS A 158 2.64 -7.72 -15.08
N THR A 159 3.54 -8.04 -14.14
CA THR A 159 4.15 -9.38 -14.04
C THR A 159 3.95 -9.96 -12.65
N LYS A 160 3.19 -11.05 -12.54
CA LYS A 160 3.03 -11.76 -11.27
C LYS A 160 4.21 -12.72 -11.02
N MET A 161 4.86 -12.57 -9.86
CA MET A 161 5.91 -13.47 -9.38
C MET A 161 5.38 -14.51 -8.39
N PHE A 162 4.48 -14.07 -7.50
CA PHE A 162 3.88 -14.90 -6.46
C PHE A 162 2.46 -14.42 -6.16
N GLY A 163 1.59 -15.33 -5.72
CA GLY A 163 0.28 -14.94 -5.19
C GLY A 163 -0.47 -16.12 -4.62
N ARG A 164 -0.60 -16.16 -3.29
CA ARG A 164 -1.26 -17.25 -2.55
C ARG A 164 -1.98 -16.70 -1.33
N LYS A 165 -3.03 -17.41 -0.91
CA LYS A 165 -3.51 -17.33 0.48
C LYS A 165 -2.57 -18.15 1.34
N VAL A 166 -2.02 -17.52 2.37
CA VAL A 166 -1.00 -18.10 3.25
C VAL A 166 -1.44 -17.97 4.70
N GLY A 167 -1.00 -18.91 5.54
CA GLY A 167 -1.33 -18.97 6.95
C GLY A 167 -0.71 -17.84 7.76
N LEU A 168 -1.54 -17.26 8.62
CA LEU A 168 -1.18 -16.20 9.56
C LEU A 168 -1.24 -16.76 10.98
N VAL A 169 -0.17 -16.63 11.76
CA VAL A 169 -0.21 -16.77 13.22
C VAL A 169 -0.77 -15.49 13.80
N LYS A 170 -1.71 -15.63 14.74
CA LYS A 170 -2.34 -14.48 15.38
C LYS A 170 -1.29 -13.52 15.95
N ASP A 171 -1.49 -12.23 15.69
CA ASP A 171 -0.66 -11.13 16.17
C ASP A 171 0.80 -11.13 15.69
N GLU A 172 1.20 -11.97 14.72
CA GLU A 172 2.56 -11.90 14.15
C GLU A 172 2.77 -10.65 13.27
N VAL A 173 4.02 -10.35 12.93
CA VAL A 173 4.35 -9.26 12.00
C VAL A 173 4.39 -9.76 10.55
N GLY A 174 4.12 -8.88 9.59
CA GLY A 174 4.09 -9.22 8.16
C GLY A 174 5.40 -9.80 7.66
N MET A 175 6.53 -9.39 8.24
CA MET A 175 7.84 -9.95 7.91
C MET A 175 7.93 -11.46 8.19
N GLU A 176 7.30 -11.96 9.25
CA GLU A 176 7.29 -13.40 9.56
C GLU A 176 6.48 -14.18 8.53
N VAL A 177 5.36 -13.62 8.07
CA VAL A 177 4.58 -14.17 6.95
C VAL A 177 5.45 -14.25 5.69
N MET A 178 6.24 -13.22 5.42
CA MET A 178 7.14 -13.20 4.27
C MET A 178 8.24 -14.25 4.38
N PHE A 179 8.97 -14.35 5.49
CA PHE A 179 10.04 -15.35 5.67
C PHE A 179 9.56 -16.79 5.49
N ARG A 180 8.30 -17.09 5.83
CA ARG A 180 7.73 -18.43 5.63
C ARG A 180 7.39 -18.74 4.17
N ASN A 181 7.13 -17.72 3.36
CA ASN A 181 6.51 -17.89 2.05
C ASN A 181 7.37 -17.42 0.87
N LEU A 182 8.42 -16.64 1.14
CA LEU A 182 9.25 -15.96 0.15
C LEU A 182 10.73 -16.04 0.55
N ASP A 183 11.60 -16.10 -0.44
CA ASP A 183 13.04 -16.01 -0.25
C ASP A 183 13.42 -14.53 -0.13
N ILE A 184 13.45 -14.02 1.10
CA ILE A 184 13.66 -12.59 1.36
C ILE A 184 15.07 -12.30 1.89
N GLN A 185 15.65 -11.21 1.41
CA GLN A 185 16.91 -10.67 1.92
C GLN A 185 16.68 -9.25 2.40
N THR A 186 17.31 -8.90 3.51
CA THR A 186 17.06 -7.66 4.24
C THR A 186 18.33 -6.82 4.40
N ALA A 187 18.15 -5.52 4.65
CA ALA A 187 19.21 -4.55 4.88
C ALA A 187 18.94 -3.72 6.15
N TYR A 188 19.95 -2.95 6.57
CA TYR A 188 19.87 -1.95 7.63
C TYR A 188 19.31 -2.46 8.97
N GLY A 189 19.74 -3.63 9.44
CA GLY A 189 19.25 -4.20 10.70
C GLY A 189 17.97 -5.02 10.55
N GLY A 190 17.66 -5.46 9.32
CA GLY A 190 16.63 -6.46 9.02
C GLY A 190 15.23 -5.94 8.74
N GLY A 191 14.97 -4.65 8.97
CA GLY A 191 13.65 -4.07 8.74
C GLY A 191 13.36 -3.70 7.27
N PHE A 192 14.40 -3.55 6.45
CA PHE A 192 14.27 -3.16 5.05
C PHE A 192 14.38 -4.36 4.13
N VAL A 193 13.34 -4.67 3.36
CA VAL A 193 13.35 -5.76 2.37
C VAL A 193 14.13 -5.31 1.14
N ASN A 194 15.29 -5.91 0.92
CA ASN A 194 16.16 -5.61 -0.21
C ASN A 194 15.91 -6.52 -1.42
N ALA A 195 15.54 -7.78 -1.19
CA ALA A 195 15.24 -8.71 -2.27
C ALA A 195 14.09 -9.66 -1.91
N ILE A 196 13.33 -10.07 -2.93
CA ILE A 196 12.28 -11.08 -2.85
C ILE A 196 12.46 -12.04 -4.03
N ASN A 197 12.57 -13.34 -3.74
CA ASN A 197 12.67 -14.40 -4.75
C ASN A 197 13.72 -14.11 -5.85
N GLY A 198 14.92 -13.70 -5.42
CA GLY A 198 16.06 -13.43 -6.29
C GLY A 198 16.06 -12.06 -6.98
N VAL A 199 15.01 -11.24 -6.82
CA VAL A 199 14.95 -9.90 -7.40
C VAL A 199 15.25 -8.86 -6.33
N GLU A 200 16.33 -8.11 -6.53
CA GLU A 200 16.86 -7.14 -5.57
C GLU A 200 16.65 -5.69 -5.98
N SER A 201 16.62 -4.80 -4.99
CA SER A 201 16.78 -3.37 -5.19
C SER A 201 18.03 -3.12 -6.03
N LYS A 202 17.88 -2.31 -7.09
CA LYS A 202 19.03 -1.78 -7.84
C LYS A 202 19.46 -0.41 -7.34
N TYR A 203 18.88 0.03 -6.23
CA TYR A 203 19.20 1.30 -5.59
C TYR A 203 20.10 1.12 -4.37
N THR A 204 19.75 0.16 -3.52
CA THR A 204 20.46 -0.15 -2.27
C THR A 204 21.75 -0.90 -2.58
N PHE A 205 22.86 -0.50 -1.94
CA PHE A 205 24.21 -1.06 -2.17
C PHE A 205 24.81 -0.88 -3.58
N TYR A 206 24.13 -0.17 -4.48
CA TYR A 206 24.67 0.20 -5.79
C TYR A 206 25.14 1.66 -5.81
N THR A 207 26.21 1.94 -6.57
CA THR A 207 26.78 3.29 -6.74
C THR A 207 26.98 3.63 -8.22
N GLY A 208 27.21 4.92 -8.52
CA GLY A 208 27.49 5.39 -9.87
C GLY A 208 26.41 5.02 -10.90
N ALA A 209 26.84 4.57 -12.08
CA ALA A 209 25.96 4.24 -13.20
C ALA A 209 25.13 2.94 -12.99
N GLU A 210 25.52 2.10 -12.03
CA GLU A 210 24.81 0.86 -11.72
C GLU A 210 23.61 1.11 -10.81
N ARG A 211 23.63 2.22 -10.05
CA ARG A 211 22.53 2.62 -9.18
C ARG A 211 21.32 3.07 -9.99
N LYS A 212 20.24 2.28 -9.90
CA LYS A 212 18.96 2.56 -10.56
C LYS A 212 17.87 2.73 -9.52
N LYS A 213 16.92 3.62 -9.80
CA LYS A 213 15.73 3.82 -8.96
C LYS A 213 14.72 2.70 -9.22
N LEU A 214 15.07 1.48 -8.84
CA LEU A 214 14.23 0.28 -8.87
C LEU A 214 14.25 -0.33 -7.48
N ASP A 215 13.09 -0.45 -6.86
CA ASP A 215 12.98 -0.96 -5.49
C ASP A 215 11.63 -1.64 -5.24
N TRP A 216 11.52 -2.25 -4.06
CA TRP A 216 10.34 -2.91 -3.55
C TRP A 216 9.47 -1.93 -2.77
N PHE A 217 8.19 -1.87 -3.13
CA PHE A 217 7.16 -1.15 -2.38
C PHE A 217 6.06 -2.12 -2.01
N TYR A 218 5.34 -1.82 -0.93
CA TYR A 218 4.24 -2.66 -0.52
C TYR A 218 3.02 -1.88 -0.05
N TRP A 219 1.87 -2.45 -0.37
CA TRP A 219 0.55 -1.99 0.01
C TRP A 219 -0.09 -3.02 0.92
N VAL A 220 -0.87 -2.54 1.86
CA VAL A 220 -1.84 -3.36 2.58
C VAL A 220 -3.22 -2.89 2.16
N ASN A 221 -4.02 -3.82 1.61
CA ASN A 221 -5.39 -3.53 1.18
C ASN A 221 -5.45 -2.33 0.23
N GLY A 222 -4.49 -2.24 -0.71
CA GLY A 222 -4.40 -1.17 -1.70
C GLY A 222 -3.92 0.19 -1.17
N ILE A 223 -3.50 0.28 0.09
CA ILE A 223 -2.98 1.49 0.73
C ILE A 223 -1.48 1.34 0.96
N LEU A 224 -0.67 2.30 0.49
CA LEU A 224 0.77 2.28 0.67
C LEU A 224 1.07 2.31 2.17
N ALA A 225 1.82 1.33 2.65
CA ALA A 225 2.02 1.20 4.09
C ALA A 225 2.91 2.35 4.63
N PRO A 226 2.49 3.08 5.66
CA PRO A 226 3.28 4.13 6.32
C PRO A 226 4.40 3.59 7.24
N VAL A 227 4.48 2.28 7.44
CA VAL A 227 5.42 1.61 8.35
C VAL A 227 6.21 0.53 7.61
N GLY A 228 7.27 -0.01 8.22
CA GLY A 228 7.94 -1.19 7.69
C GLY A 228 7.11 -2.47 7.88
N VAL A 229 7.31 -3.47 7.01
CA VAL A 229 6.58 -4.75 7.10
C VAL A 229 6.93 -5.55 8.38
N ALA A 230 8.09 -5.26 8.97
CA ALA A 230 8.51 -5.78 10.27
C ALA A 230 7.72 -5.18 11.45
N GLU A 231 7.00 -4.08 11.24
CA GLU A 231 6.16 -3.43 12.24
C GLU A 231 4.66 -3.66 11.99
N TYR A 232 4.28 -3.90 10.74
CA TYR A 232 2.89 -4.17 10.38
C TYR A 232 2.44 -5.53 10.94
N ARG A 233 1.30 -5.57 11.65
CA ARG A 233 0.64 -6.79 12.11
C ARG A 233 -0.61 -7.04 11.27
N PRO A 234 -0.57 -7.99 10.31
CA PRO A 234 -1.68 -8.23 9.42
C PRO A 234 -2.93 -8.70 10.15
N GLN A 235 -4.08 -8.29 9.63
CA GLN A 235 -5.38 -8.81 10.05
C GLN A 235 -5.79 -9.98 9.14
N PRO A 236 -6.57 -10.94 9.65
CA PRO A 236 -7.11 -12.02 8.83
C PRO A 236 -7.89 -11.46 7.63
N GLY A 237 -7.53 -11.90 6.43
CA GLY A 237 -8.13 -11.49 5.17
C GLY A 237 -7.45 -10.30 4.48
N ASP A 238 -6.46 -9.66 5.12
CA ASP A 238 -5.66 -8.61 4.49
C ASP A 238 -5.02 -9.11 3.19
N GLU A 239 -4.88 -8.20 2.23
CA GLU A 239 -3.99 -8.36 1.09
C GLU A 239 -2.70 -7.58 1.33
N ILE A 240 -1.58 -8.29 1.39
CA ILE A 240 -0.23 -7.72 1.45
C ILE A 240 0.36 -7.87 0.05
N TRP A 241 0.46 -6.75 -0.65
CA TRP A 241 0.91 -6.72 -2.03
C TRP A 241 2.25 -6.00 -2.13
N TRP A 242 3.27 -6.73 -2.60
CA TRP A 242 4.58 -6.18 -2.97
C TRP A 242 4.69 -6.01 -4.48
N ASP A 243 5.24 -4.87 -4.92
CA ASP A 243 5.59 -4.66 -6.32
C ASP A 243 7.00 -4.09 -6.46
N TYR A 244 7.78 -4.69 -7.36
CA TYR A 244 9.09 -4.19 -7.77
C TYR A 244 8.96 -3.33 -9.02
N HIS A 245 9.27 -2.04 -8.91
CA HIS A 245 9.16 -1.13 -10.04
C HIS A 245 10.10 0.07 -9.95
N ASN A 246 10.11 0.82 -11.06
CA ASN A 246 10.93 2.02 -11.21
C ASN A 246 10.29 3.20 -10.49
N TRP A 247 11.03 3.94 -9.68
CA TRP A 247 10.50 5.10 -8.95
C TRP A 247 11.15 6.43 -9.38
N ASP A 248 11.75 6.48 -10.57
CA ASP A 248 12.47 7.66 -11.08
C ASP A 248 11.57 8.89 -11.26
N VAL A 249 10.37 8.68 -11.80
CA VAL A 249 9.36 9.73 -11.98
C VAL A 249 8.38 9.75 -10.82
N THR A 250 7.86 8.59 -10.45
CA THR A 250 6.84 8.43 -9.42
C THR A 250 7.48 7.88 -8.16
N MET A 251 7.78 8.76 -7.19
CA MET A 251 8.51 8.34 -6.00
C MET A 251 7.65 7.44 -5.08
N PHE A 252 6.35 7.73 -4.97
CA PHE A 252 5.41 6.96 -4.16
C PHE A 252 4.04 6.94 -4.84
N ILE A 253 3.32 5.83 -4.63
CA ILE A 253 1.94 5.65 -5.11
C ILE A 253 1.08 5.33 -3.89
N PRO A 254 0.43 6.34 -3.28
CA PRO A 254 -0.22 6.18 -1.98
C PRO A 254 -1.38 5.18 -1.96
N ALA A 255 -2.03 4.96 -3.11
CA ALA A 255 -3.16 4.06 -3.23
C ALA A 255 -3.21 3.41 -4.61
N VAL A 256 -3.67 2.16 -4.65
CA VAL A 256 -3.81 1.35 -5.86
C VAL A 256 -5.16 0.64 -5.87
N ILE A 257 -5.65 0.29 -7.06
CA ILE A 257 -6.98 -0.33 -7.22
C ILE A 257 -6.97 -1.86 -7.14
N GLY A 258 -5.79 -2.46 -7.26
CA GLY A 258 -5.61 -3.90 -7.44
C GLY A 258 -6.07 -4.78 -6.28
N SER A 259 -6.35 -4.16 -5.14
CA SER A 259 -6.81 -4.81 -3.91
C SER A 259 -8.32 -4.68 -3.66
N TYR A 260 -9.11 -4.23 -4.65
CA TYR A 260 -10.56 -4.11 -4.48
C TYR A 260 -11.19 -5.45 -3.99
N PRO A 261 -12.09 -5.45 -2.99
CA PRO A 261 -12.65 -4.32 -2.24
C PRO A 261 -11.94 -4.05 -0.89
N GLN A 262 -10.77 -4.65 -0.66
CA GLN A 262 -10.09 -4.66 0.64
C GLN A 262 -9.87 -3.29 1.30
N PRO A 263 -9.51 -2.20 0.58
CA PRO A 263 -9.37 -0.90 1.24
C PRO A 263 -10.66 -0.51 1.97
N PHE A 264 -11.83 -0.80 1.38
CA PHE A 264 -13.13 -0.50 1.96
C PHE A 264 -13.63 -1.55 2.93
N LYS A 265 -13.11 -2.78 2.89
CA LYS A 265 -13.54 -3.86 3.79
C LYS A 265 -12.77 -3.83 5.10
N SER A 266 -11.46 -3.85 5.00
CA SER A 266 -10.53 -4.06 6.11
C SER A 266 -9.76 -2.79 6.44
N GLY A 267 -9.59 -1.88 5.47
CA GLY A 267 -8.80 -0.65 5.65
C GLY A 267 -7.34 -0.95 5.98
N PHE A 268 -6.67 -0.04 6.67
CA PHE A 268 -5.30 -0.25 7.15
C PHE A 268 -5.31 -0.62 8.64
N TRP A 269 -4.61 -1.69 9.04
CA TRP A 269 -4.66 -2.25 10.41
C TRP A 269 -6.07 -2.66 10.89
N GLY A 270 -6.94 -3.11 9.99
CA GLY A 270 -8.33 -3.42 10.35
C GLY A 270 -9.17 -2.19 10.73
N LYS A 271 -8.63 -0.98 10.53
CA LYS A 271 -9.32 0.28 10.81
C LYS A 271 -9.89 0.84 9.52
N ASN A 272 -11.20 1.03 9.53
CA ASN A 272 -11.94 1.67 8.47
C ASN A 272 -12.67 2.90 9.06
N PRO A 273 -12.39 4.13 8.60
CA PRO A 273 -13.06 5.33 9.07
C PRO A 273 -14.48 5.52 8.51
N GLY A 274 -14.99 4.54 7.77
CA GLY A 274 -16.22 4.62 6.98
C GLY A 274 -15.91 4.93 5.52
N THR A 275 -16.79 4.48 4.62
CA THR A 275 -16.72 4.73 3.18
C THR A 275 -17.89 5.60 2.74
N VAL A 276 -17.63 6.62 1.91
CA VAL A 276 -18.68 7.43 1.28
C VAL A 276 -18.57 7.29 -0.24
N ILE A 277 -19.65 6.83 -0.86
CA ILE A 277 -19.80 6.86 -2.31
C ILE A 277 -20.45 8.19 -2.67
N MET A 278 -19.67 9.07 -3.29
CA MET A 278 -20.13 10.36 -3.77
C MET A 278 -20.46 10.28 -5.26
N TYR A 279 -21.62 10.82 -5.66
CA TYR A 279 -22.10 10.75 -7.04
C TYR A 279 -22.45 12.12 -7.62
N THR A 280 -22.28 12.27 -8.94
CA THR A 280 -23.01 13.26 -9.74
C THR A 280 -24.36 12.66 -10.17
N GLU A 281 -25.37 13.51 -10.41
CA GLU A 281 -26.77 13.10 -10.55
C GLU A 281 -27.02 11.90 -11.48
N PRO A 282 -26.38 11.77 -12.67
CA PRO A 282 -26.58 10.61 -13.54
C PRO A 282 -26.22 9.26 -12.91
N PHE A 283 -25.37 9.24 -11.88
CA PHE A 283 -24.84 8.03 -11.24
C PHE A 283 -25.43 7.75 -9.86
N LYS A 284 -26.49 8.47 -9.46
CA LYS A 284 -27.16 8.26 -8.15
C LYS A 284 -27.61 6.81 -7.94
N GLU A 285 -28.25 6.22 -8.94
CA GLU A 285 -28.69 4.81 -8.86
C GLU A 285 -27.49 3.85 -8.84
N GLY A 286 -26.48 4.14 -9.66
CA GLY A 286 -25.21 3.39 -9.68
C GLY A 286 -24.51 3.38 -8.33
N ALA A 287 -24.51 4.50 -7.62
CA ALA A 287 -23.95 4.62 -6.27
C ALA A 287 -24.66 3.71 -5.25
N GLN A 288 -25.97 3.59 -5.35
CA GLN A 288 -26.75 2.68 -4.49
C GLN A 288 -26.47 1.22 -4.80
N LYS A 289 -26.34 0.86 -6.09
CA LYS A 289 -25.92 -0.49 -6.51
C LYS A 289 -24.53 -0.83 -5.99
N LEU A 290 -23.58 0.11 -6.10
CA LEU A 290 -22.22 -0.08 -5.58
C LEU A 290 -22.20 -0.23 -4.07
N LYS A 291 -22.99 0.56 -3.33
CA LYS A 291 -23.18 0.37 -1.89
C LYS A 291 -23.64 -1.04 -1.57
N GLN A 292 -24.68 -1.52 -2.25
CA GLN A 292 -25.22 -2.86 -2.01
C GLN A 292 -24.19 -3.95 -2.31
N SER A 293 -23.48 -3.85 -3.44
CA SER A 293 -22.40 -4.78 -3.80
C SER A 293 -21.28 -4.81 -2.75
N LEU A 294 -20.85 -3.65 -2.25
CA LEU A 294 -19.81 -3.57 -1.21
C LEU A 294 -20.29 -4.15 0.14
N LEU A 295 -21.55 -3.92 0.53
CA LEU A 295 -22.15 -4.55 1.72
C LEU A 295 -22.13 -6.07 1.61
N GLU A 296 -22.50 -6.62 0.45
CA GLU A 296 -22.47 -8.06 0.16
C GLU A 296 -21.04 -8.64 0.20
N GLN A 297 -20.04 -7.84 -0.18
CA GLN A 297 -18.63 -8.19 -0.07
C GLN A 297 -18.06 -8.05 1.36
N GLY A 298 -18.89 -7.58 2.31
CA GLY A 298 -18.58 -7.51 3.74
C GLY A 298 -18.03 -6.18 4.22
N VAL A 299 -18.15 -5.11 3.44
CA VAL A 299 -17.92 -3.74 3.91
C VAL A 299 -19.04 -3.34 4.87
N LYS A 300 -18.71 -2.68 6.00
CA LYS A 300 -19.69 -2.44 7.08
C LYS A 300 -20.31 -1.04 7.08
N GLU A 301 -19.50 -0.01 6.89
CA GLU A 301 -19.91 1.39 7.05
C GLU A 301 -19.85 2.11 5.70
N ILE A 302 -21.00 2.22 5.03
CA ILE A 302 -21.11 2.85 3.71
C ILE A 302 -22.23 3.87 3.67
N ASP A 303 -21.86 5.11 3.40
CA ASP A 303 -22.76 6.20 3.08
C ASP A 303 -22.80 6.45 1.56
N VAL A 304 -23.90 7.01 1.09
CA VAL A 304 -24.06 7.47 -0.29
C VAL A 304 -24.52 8.91 -0.24
N ALA A 305 -23.82 9.81 -0.92
CA ALA A 305 -24.07 11.25 -0.88
C ALA A 305 -23.88 11.91 -2.25
N ALA A 306 -24.51 13.07 -2.45
CA ALA A 306 -24.19 13.92 -3.60
C ALA A 306 -22.72 14.40 -3.49
N TYR A 307 -22.09 14.61 -4.65
CA TYR A 307 -20.70 15.03 -4.72
C TYR A 307 -20.43 16.34 -3.96
N ASN A 308 -19.46 16.28 -3.04
CA ASN A 308 -18.98 17.43 -2.30
C ASN A 308 -17.44 17.49 -2.37
N PRO A 309 -16.83 18.42 -3.15
CA PRO A 309 -15.39 18.48 -3.31
C PRO A 309 -14.63 18.95 -2.07
N SER A 310 -15.30 19.61 -1.10
CA SER A 310 -14.65 20.23 0.07
C SER A 310 -13.98 19.23 1.02
N VAL A 311 -14.39 17.95 0.98
CA VAL A 311 -13.83 16.90 1.83
C VAL A 311 -12.58 16.23 1.24
N LEU A 312 -12.23 16.53 -0.01
CA LEU A 312 -11.15 15.83 -0.73
C LEU A 312 -9.74 16.32 -0.40
N GLU A 313 -9.60 17.53 0.14
CA GLU A 313 -8.28 18.05 0.53
C GLU A 313 -7.75 17.36 1.79
N ASN A 314 -8.64 17.12 2.75
CA ASN A 314 -8.34 16.46 4.03
C ASN A 314 -9.42 15.40 4.31
N PRO A 315 -9.36 14.24 3.64
CA PRO A 315 -10.34 13.19 3.79
C PRO A 315 -10.29 12.63 5.20
N ASP A 316 -11.44 12.56 5.84
CA ASP A 316 -11.65 11.92 7.13
C ASP A 316 -12.09 10.45 6.97
N LYS A 317 -12.81 10.14 5.88
CA LYS A 317 -13.31 8.84 5.44
C LYS A 317 -12.60 8.34 4.17
N TYR A 318 -12.94 7.13 3.74
CA TYR A 318 -12.64 6.65 2.38
C TYR A 318 -13.69 7.16 1.41
N TYR A 319 -13.28 7.54 0.21
CA TYR A 319 -14.17 8.14 -0.78
C TYR A 319 -14.12 7.36 -2.09
N ILE A 320 -15.29 7.12 -2.68
CA ILE A 320 -15.44 6.64 -4.07
C ILE A 320 -16.24 7.69 -4.82
N LEU A 321 -15.67 8.27 -5.87
CA LEU A 321 -16.30 9.32 -6.66
C LEU A 321 -16.84 8.72 -7.97
N LEU A 322 -18.14 8.88 -8.21
CA LEU A 322 -18.83 8.47 -9.44
C LEU A 322 -19.26 9.71 -10.21
N GLY A 323 -18.68 9.95 -11.38
CA GLY A 323 -19.04 11.11 -12.19
C GLY A 323 -18.12 11.32 -13.38
N THR A 324 -18.56 12.14 -14.33
CA THR A 324 -17.67 12.54 -15.42
C THR A 324 -16.55 13.42 -14.88
N TRP A 325 -15.39 13.37 -15.51
CA TRP A 325 -14.26 14.20 -15.11
C TRP A 325 -14.62 15.70 -15.11
N GLY A 326 -15.40 16.14 -16.10
CA GLY A 326 -15.84 17.53 -16.21
C GLY A 326 -16.65 17.99 -15.00
N GLU A 327 -17.59 17.16 -14.53
CA GLU A 327 -18.39 17.48 -13.34
C GLU A 327 -17.57 17.41 -12.05
N LEU A 328 -16.75 16.36 -11.88
CA LEU A 328 -15.99 16.17 -10.64
C LEU A 328 -14.91 17.25 -10.47
N SER A 329 -14.22 17.62 -11.55
CA SER A 329 -13.08 18.54 -11.48
C SER A 329 -13.44 20.02 -11.51
N ALA A 330 -14.67 20.40 -11.91
CA ALA A 330 -15.08 21.79 -12.08
C ALA A 330 -14.78 22.66 -10.84
N ASP A 331 -15.19 22.17 -9.67
CA ASP A 331 -15.08 22.89 -8.39
C ASP A 331 -14.13 22.20 -7.39
N SER A 332 -13.14 21.43 -7.89
CA SER A 332 -12.19 20.71 -7.05
C SER A 332 -10.74 20.98 -7.45
N GLU A 333 -10.08 21.89 -6.71
CA GLU A 333 -8.64 22.11 -6.87
C GLU A 333 -7.82 20.84 -6.63
N SER A 334 -8.24 19.99 -5.68
CA SER A 334 -7.56 18.73 -5.37
C SER A 334 -7.53 17.79 -6.58
N LEU A 335 -8.67 17.63 -7.27
CA LEU A 335 -8.73 16.82 -8.49
C LEU A 335 -7.97 17.48 -9.64
N GLN A 336 -8.09 18.79 -9.83
CA GLN A 336 -7.32 19.51 -10.85
C GLN A 336 -5.80 19.34 -10.64
N LYS A 337 -5.31 19.46 -9.41
CA LYS A 337 -3.91 19.21 -9.03
C LYS A 337 -3.52 17.75 -9.31
N THR A 338 -4.40 16.80 -9.02
CA THR A 338 -4.19 15.37 -9.33
C THR A 338 -4.00 15.13 -10.83
N ASN A 339 -4.81 15.75 -11.68
CA ASN A 339 -4.66 15.63 -13.14
C ASN A 339 -3.37 16.29 -13.68
N LEU A 340 -2.96 17.42 -13.07
CA LEU A 340 -1.74 18.12 -13.45
C LEU A 340 -0.47 17.39 -12.99
N LYS A 341 -0.50 16.80 -11.78
CA LYS A 341 0.65 16.17 -11.12
C LYS A 341 0.59 14.65 -11.10
N GLY A 342 -0.34 14.03 -11.83
CA GLY A 342 -0.68 12.61 -11.70
C GLY A 342 0.53 11.67 -11.74
N LYS A 343 1.45 11.91 -12.68
CA LYS A 343 2.69 11.12 -12.81
C LYS A 343 3.56 11.09 -11.55
N PHE A 344 3.49 12.08 -10.67
CA PHE A 344 4.27 12.13 -9.44
C PHE A 344 3.59 11.41 -8.26
N ILE A 345 2.32 11.05 -8.40
CA ILE A 345 1.49 10.46 -7.35
C ILE A 345 0.84 9.13 -7.78
N GLY A 346 1.33 8.53 -8.86
CA GLY A 346 0.85 7.22 -9.34
C GLY A 346 -0.46 7.24 -10.11
N VAL A 347 -0.91 8.41 -10.58
CA VAL A 347 -2.09 8.54 -11.45
C VAL A 347 -1.62 8.62 -12.90
N TYR A 348 -1.87 7.53 -13.64
CA TYR A 348 -1.46 7.35 -15.04
C TYR A 348 -2.61 7.56 -16.03
N ILE A 349 -3.60 8.34 -15.61
CA ILE A 349 -4.75 8.76 -16.42
C ILE A 349 -4.78 10.28 -16.38
N LYS A 350 -4.95 10.91 -17.54
CA LYS A 350 -5.00 12.36 -17.70
C LYS A 350 -6.19 12.76 -18.55
N PHE A 351 -6.84 13.84 -18.17
CA PHE A 351 -7.92 14.45 -18.92
C PHE A 351 -7.46 15.77 -19.52
N ALA A 352 -7.58 15.90 -20.84
CA ALA A 352 -7.23 17.10 -21.59
C ALA A 352 -8.05 17.17 -22.88
N ASP A 353 -8.46 18.37 -23.30
CA ASP A 353 -9.17 18.61 -24.56
C ASP A 353 -10.45 17.78 -24.73
N GLY A 354 -11.16 17.52 -23.62
CA GLY A 354 -12.37 16.68 -23.61
C GLY A 354 -12.12 15.19 -23.86
N LYS A 355 -10.87 14.73 -23.77
CA LYS A 355 -10.45 13.34 -23.97
C LYS A 355 -9.76 12.78 -22.73
N MET A 356 -9.83 11.46 -22.59
CA MET A 356 -9.08 10.71 -21.60
C MET A 356 -7.81 10.17 -22.25
N GLN A 357 -6.67 10.31 -21.56
CA GLN A 357 -5.35 9.90 -22.02
C GLN A 357 -4.77 8.92 -21.01
N ALA A 358 -4.32 7.76 -21.49
CA ALA A 358 -3.61 6.79 -20.67
C ALA A 358 -2.11 6.93 -20.86
N LEU A 359 -1.38 6.89 -19.75
CA LEU A 359 0.02 7.28 -19.69
C LEU A 359 0.94 6.07 -19.48
N ASN A 360 2.19 6.19 -19.91
CA ASN A 360 3.28 5.32 -19.50
C ASN A 360 3.94 5.82 -18.19
N LEU A 361 5.00 5.12 -17.77
CA LEU A 361 5.80 5.42 -16.58
C LEU A 361 6.41 6.82 -16.57
N GLN A 362 6.67 7.39 -17.75
CA GLN A 362 7.23 8.73 -17.91
C GLN A 362 6.15 9.83 -17.86
N GLY A 363 4.87 9.46 -17.75
CA GLY A 363 3.74 10.36 -17.84
C GLY A 363 3.45 10.83 -19.27
N GLN A 364 3.93 10.10 -20.28
CA GLN A 364 3.67 10.37 -21.69
C GLN A 364 2.41 9.65 -22.13
N THR A 365 1.61 10.31 -22.97
CA THR A 365 0.38 9.74 -23.52
C THR A 365 0.69 8.61 -24.49
N VAL A 366 0.16 7.41 -24.21
CA VAL A 366 0.28 6.22 -25.07
C VAL A 366 -1.00 6.03 -25.88
N LYS A 367 -2.16 6.17 -25.24
CA LYS A 367 -3.48 6.04 -25.87
C LYS A 367 -4.37 7.22 -25.48
N THR A 368 -5.25 7.60 -26.39
CA THR A 368 -6.28 8.62 -26.18
C THR A 368 -7.64 8.03 -26.52
N PHE A 369 -8.63 8.30 -25.67
CA PHE A 369 -9.96 7.73 -25.75
C PHE A 369 -11.04 8.82 -25.83
N ASP A 370 -12.15 8.47 -26.46
CA ASP A 370 -13.37 9.28 -26.49
C ASP A 370 -14.22 9.09 -25.22
N ASP A 371 -15.45 9.57 -25.27
CA ASP A 371 -16.41 9.60 -24.18
C ASP A 371 -17.03 8.24 -23.81
N THR A 372 -16.70 7.19 -24.58
CA THR A 372 -17.13 5.82 -24.31
C THR A 372 -16.17 5.05 -23.40
N ALA A 373 -14.96 5.58 -23.15
CA ALA A 373 -14.00 4.95 -22.26
C ALA A 373 -14.09 5.50 -20.83
N GLY A 374 -13.94 4.60 -19.87
CA GLY A 374 -13.91 4.89 -18.45
C GLY A 374 -12.54 4.67 -17.82
N ALA A 375 -12.41 5.10 -16.58
CA ALA A 375 -11.22 5.00 -15.76
C ALA A 375 -11.58 4.61 -14.32
N ILE A 376 -10.75 3.77 -13.72
CA ILE A 376 -10.75 3.50 -12.29
C ILE A 376 -9.34 3.77 -11.78
N TYR A 377 -9.18 4.66 -10.81
CA TYR A 377 -7.88 4.89 -10.18
C TYR A 377 -8.05 5.43 -8.77
N ALA A 378 -6.99 5.34 -7.97
CA ALA A 378 -6.97 5.83 -6.60
C ALA A 378 -5.80 6.78 -6.36
N PHE A 379 -5.96 7.67 -5.39
CA PHE A 379 -4.87 8.47 -4.83
C PHE A 379 -5.12 8.75 -3.35
N ALA A 380 -4.14 9.28 -2.64
CA ALA A 380 -4.32 9.80 -1.29
C ALA A 380 -3.54 11.12 -1.11
N PRO A 381 -3.91 11.99 -0.15
CA PRO A 381 -3.20 13.24 0.12
C PRO A 381 -1.82 12.99 0.75
N GLY A 382 -0.84 12.72 -0.11
CA GLY A 382 0.57 12.61 0.27
C GLY A 382 0.98 11.26 0.86
N ILE A 383 2.27 11.18 1.17
CA ILE A 383 2.90 9.98 1.75
C ILE A 383 2.38 9.75 3.17
N GLY A 384 2.11 8.48 3.49
CA GLY A 384 1.64 8.06 4.81
C GLY A 384 0.15 8.31 5.08
N SER A 385 -0.57 8.93 4.16
CA SER A 385 -2.03 8.97 4.23
C SER A 385 -2.61 7.58 4.00
N VAL A 386 -3.44 7.13 4.94
CA VAL A 386 -4.13 5.84 4.87
C VAL A 386 -5.59 5.96 4.42
N LYS A 387 -5.96 7.12 3.85
CA LYS A 387 -7.34 7.48 3.48
C LYS A 387 -7.43 7.75 1.98
N PRO A 388 -7.60 6.70 1.15
CA PRO A 388 -7.62 6.85 -0.29
C PRO A 388 -8.95 7.44 -0.77
N THR A 389 -8.85 8.14 -1.90
CA THR A 389 -9.98 8.55 -2.75
C THR A 389 -9.87 7.79 -4.06
N TRP A 390 -10.94 7.08 -4.41
CA TRP A 390 -11.08 6.37 -5.68
C TRP A 390 -11.95 7.17 -6.64
N LEU A 391 -11.57 7.20 -7.90
CA LEU A 391 -12.36 7.76 -8.99
C LEU A 391 -12.82 6.64 -9.91
N VAL A 392 -14.12 6.60 -10.15
CA VAL A 392 -14.76 5.85 -11.23
C VAL A 392 -15.32 6.90 -12.17
N THR A 393 -14.60 7.15 -13.26
CA THR A 393 -14.78 8.37 -14.06
C THR A 393 -14.55 8.13 -15.55
N GLY A 394 -14.70 9.18 -16.35
CA GLY A 394 -14.61 9.19 -17.81
C GLY A 394 -14.98 10.57 -18.34
N THR A 395 -14.85 10.81 -19.64
CA THR A 395 -15.26 12.11 -20.23
C THR A 395 -16.74 12.16 -20.58
N GLY A 396 -17.42 11.02 -20.65
CA GLY A 396 -18.88 10.95 -20.82
C GLY A 396 -19.51 9.81 -20.02
N ASN A 397 -20.85 9.82 -19.96
CA ASN A 397 -21.58 8.95 -19.05
C ASN A 397 -21.43 7.46 -19.35
N ALA A 398 -21.31 7.09 -20.64
CA ALA A 398 -21.11 5.70 -21.04
C ALA A 398 -19.77 5.14 -20.53
N GLY A 399 -18.70 5.94 -20.57
CA GLY A 399 -17.41 5.58 -20.02
C GLY A 399 -17.46 5.38 -18.50
N VAL A 400 -18.05 6.33 -17.77
CA VAL A 400 -18.22 6.22 -16.31
C VAL A 400 -19.03 4.98 -15.95
N GLN A 401 -20.14 4.72 -16.66
CA GLN A 401 -20.96 3.53 -16.43
C GLN A 401 -20.16 2.25 -16.66
N SER A 402 -19.39 2.17 -17.75
CA SER A 402 -18.54 0.99 -18.03
C SER A 402 -17.52 0.75 -16.90
N ALA A 403 -16.93 1.82 -16.35
CA ALA A 403 -16.01 1.71 -15.22
C ALA A 403 -16.72 1.27 -13.92
N LEU A 404 -17.96 1.72 -13.71
CA LEU A 404 -18.77 1.27 -12.59
C LEU A 404 -19.17 -0.21 -12.73
N ASP A 405 -19.54 -0.65 -13.93
CA ASP A 405 -19.92 -2.03 -14.22
C ASP A 405 -18.77 -3.01 -13.93
N VAL A 406 -17.51 -2.60 -14.15
CA VAL A 406 -16.34 -3.39 -13.72
C VAL A 406 -16.37 -3.66 -12.21
N LEU A 407 -16.67 -2.67 -11.37
CA LEU A 407 -16.73 -2.89 -9.92
C LEU A 407 -17.93 -3.72 -9.47
N LEU A 408 -19.03 -3.71 -10.24
CA LEU A 408 -20.26 -4.43 -9.93
C LEU A 408 -20.24 -5.88 -10.42
N ASP A 409 -19.76 -6.10 -11.64
CA ASP A 409 -19.99 -7.34 -12.39
C ASP A 409 -18.72 -8.18 -12.56
N ASP A 410 -17.54 -7.56 -12.71
CA ASP A 410 -16.26 -8.26 -12.85
C ASP A 410 -15.10 -7.53 -12.14
N PRO A 411 -15.16 -7.39 -10.80
CA PRO A 411 -14.09 -6.73 -10.05
C PRO A 411 -12.75 -7.48 -10.14
N SER A 412 -12.78 -8.76 -10.55
CA SER A 412 -11.57 -9.57 -10.71
C SER A 412 -10.68 -9.07 -11.85
N SER A 413 -11.25 -8.37 -12.84
CA SER A 413 -10.52 -7.85 -14.01
C SER A 413 -9.51 -6.74 -13.69
N ILE A 414 -9.60 -6.14 -12.49
CA ILE A 414 -8.67 -5.11 -12.02
C ILE A 414 -7.71 -5.63 -10.93
N THR A 415 -7.72 -6.94 -10.64
CA THR A 415 -6.80 -7.52 -9.64
C THR A 415 -5.35 -7.17 -10.00
N GLN A 416 -4.59 -6.68 -9.02
CA GLN A 416 -3.18 -6.24 -9.19
C GLN A 416 -2.99 -5.08 -10.17
N PHE A 417 -4.02 -4.27 -10.48
CA PHE A 417 -3.86 -3.07 -11.29
C PHE A 417 -3.51 -1.86 -10.42
N PHE A 418 -2.68 -0.96 -10.96
CA PHE A 418 -2.39 0.32 -10.31
C PHE A 418 -3.50 1.33 -10.60
N GLY A 419 -3.93 1.38 -11.86
CA GLY A 419 -5.17 1.99 -12.32
C GLY A 419 -5.71 1.20 -13.52
N ALA A 420 -6.93 1.49 -13.94
CA ALA A 420 -7.58 0.82 -15.05
C ALA A 420 -8.14 1.81 -16.05
N VAL A 421 -7.97 1.48 -17.33
CA VAL A 421 -8.75 2.03 -18.43
C VAL A 421 -9.78 1.00 -18.84
N VAL A 422 -11.03 1.40 -18.97
CA VAL A 422 -12.15 0.54 -19.31
C VAL A 422 -12.70 0.95 -20.66
N THR A 423 -12.76 -0.01 -21.59
CA THR A 423 -13.32 0.19 -22.92
C THR A 423 -14.22 -0.98 -23.29
N LYS A 424 -14.95 -0.87 -24.41
CA LYS A 424 -15.69 -2.00 -24.99
C LYS A 424 -14.82 -3.22 -25.34
N ASN A 425 -13.50 -3.06 -25.45
CA ASN A 425 -12.57 -4.14 -25.78
C ASN A 425 -12.02 -4.84 -24.53
N GLY A 426 -12.31 -4.32 -23.34
CA GLY A 426 -11.81 -4.86 -22.07
C GLY A 426 -11.21 -3.79 -21.16
N VAL A 427 -10.58 -4.29 -20.10
CA VAL A 427 -9.95 -3.51 -19.03
C VAL A 427 -8.43 -3.62 -19.17
N GLU A 428 -7.74 -2.49 -19.19
CA GLU A 428 -6.28 -2.42 -19.35
C GLU A 428 -5.62 -1.78 -18.12
N ASN A 429 -4.54 -2.38 -17.61
CA ASN A 429 -3.76 -1.84 -16.50
C ASN A 429 -2.98 -0.60 -16.97
N VAL A 430 -3.01 0.45 -16.16
CA VAL A 430 -2.13 1.61 -16.29
C VAL A 430 -1.25 1.75 -15.04
N PRO A 431 0.03 2.11 -15.19
CA PRO A 431 0.66 2.66 -16.40
C PRO A 431 0.88 1.64 -17.52
N PHE A 432 0.90 2.11 -18.76
CA PHE A 432 1.37 1.28 -19.87
C PHE A 432 2.88 1.07 -19.78
N MET A 433 3.31 -0.18 -20.00
CA MET A 433 4.72 -0.52 -20.17
C MET A 433 5.14 -0.20 -21.60
N ASN A 434 6.35 0.36 -21.77
CA ASN A 434 6.92 0.71 -23.08
C ASN A 434 7.50 -0.52 -23.79
#